data_AF-A0A433KQH7-F1
#
_entry.id   AF-A0A433KQH7-F1
#
_cell.length_a   1.000
_cell.length_b   1.000
_cell.length_c   1.000
_cell.angle_alpha   90.00
_cell.angle_beta   90.00
_cell.angle_gamma   90.00
#
_symmetry.space_group_name_H-M   'P 1'
#
loop_
_entity.id
_entity.type
_entity.pdbx_description
1 polymer ?
#
loop_
_entity_poly.entity_id
_entity_poly.type
_entity_poly.pdbx_seq_one_letter_code
_entity_poly.pdbx_strand_id
1 'polypeptide(L)' 'MKITITIDDVLYAEALRIAELDEPSKLFEEALKTYLRVQAARRLAVMGGTAPDMPDISRCRDASRKDKP' A
#
# COMPACT_ATOMS: atom_id res chain seq x y z
N MET A 1 8.57 -22.13 3.23
CA MET A 1 8.58 -22.47 1.79
C MET A 1 9.85 -21.89 1.18
N LYS A 2 10.56 -22.64 0.32
CA LYS A 2 11.77 -22.15 -0.36
C LYS A 2 11.45 -21.93 -1.84
N ILE A 3 11.73 -20.73 -2.35
CA ILE A 3 11.56 -20.37 -3.76
C ILE A 3 12.92 -19.91 -4.28
N THR A 4 13.27 -20.30 -5.50
CA THR A 4 14.46 -19.79 -6.20
C THR A 4 13.98 -18.95 -7.37
N ILE A 5 14.49 -17.73 -7.48
CA ILE A 5 14.11 -16.75 -8.50
C ILE A 5 15.39 -16.26 -9.17
N THR A 6 15.38 -16.13 -10.49
CA THR A 6 16.47 -15.52 -11.25
C THR A 6 16.21 -14.03 -11.40
N ILE A 7 17.17 -13.19 -11.00
CA ILE A 7 17.11 -11.73 -11.11
C ILE A 7 18.43 -11.23 -11.69
N ASP A 8 18.40 -10.04 -12.29
CA ASP A 8 19.59 -9.33 -12.72
C ASP A 8 20.42 -8.88 -11.51
N ASP A 9 21.72 -9.20 -11.52
CA ASP A 9 22.65 -8.91 -10.43
C ASP A 9 22.90 -7.41 -10.25
N VAL A 10 22.88 -6.62 -11.33
CA VAL A 10 23.03 -5.16 -11.28
C VAL A 10 21.82 -4.54 -10.59
N LEU A 11 20.62 -4.99 -10.97
CA LEU A 11 19.38 -4.55 -10.34
C LEU A 11 19.34 -4.92 -8.85
N TYR A 12 19.73 -6.16 -8.52
CA TYR A 12 19.76 -6.62 -7.13
C TYR A 12 20.77 -5.83 -6.29
N ALA A 13 21.97 -5.58 -6.82
CA ALA A 13 22.99 -4.79 -6.14
C ALA A 13 22.56 -3.34 -5.92
N GLU A 14 21.91 -2.71 -6.90
CA GLU A 14 21.35 -1.37 -6.74
C GLU A 14 20.24 -1.32 -5.68
N ALA A 15 19.33 -2.30 -5.70
CA ALA A 15 18.29 -2.40 -4.70
C ALA A 15 18.89 -2.57 -3.29
N LEU A 16 19.95 -3.36 -3.11
CA LEU A 16 20.63 -3.51 -1.82
C LEU A 16 21.39 -2.26 -1.37
N ARG A 17 21.97 -1.48 -2.28
CA ARG A 17 22.64 -0.22 -1.92
C ARG A 17 21.67 0.82 -1.34
N ILE A 18 20.45 0.83 -1.84
CA ILE A 18 19.40 1.80 -1.46
C ILE A 18 18.55 1.26 -0.31
N ALA A 19 18.39 -0.06 -0.24
CA ALA A 19 17.60 -0.70 0.80
C ALA A 19 18.30 -0.57 2.15
N GLU A 20 17.68 0.17 3.07
CA GLU A 20 18.03 0.21 4.49
C GLU A 20 17.50 -1.04 5.21
N LEU A 21 17.88 -2.22 4.71
CA LEU A 21 17.43 -3.50 5.26
C LEU A 21 18.60 -4.23 5.91
N ASP A 22 18.38 -4.70 7.14
CA ASP A 22 19.37 -5.50 7.88
C ASP A 22 19.61 -6.87 7.22
N GLU A 23 18.60 -7.38 6.51
CA GLU A 23 18.61 -8.70 5.88
C GLU A 23 18.25 -8.62 4.39
N PRO A 24 19.16 -9.01 3.48
CA PRO A 24 18.92 -9.04 2.02
C PRO A 24 17.73 -9.91 1.61
N SER A 25 17.38 -10.91 2.42
CA SER A 25 16.22 -11.80 2.22
C SER A 25 14.88 -11.07 2.33
N LYS A 26 14.80 -10.00 3.15
CA LYS A 26 13.57 -9.22 3.36
C LYS A 26 13.24 -8.31 2.17
N LEU A 27 14.22 -8.01 1.31
CA LEU A 27 14.05 -7.15 0.15
C LEU A 27 12.92 -7.64 -0.76
N PHE A 28 12.87 -8.95 -1.02
CA PHE A 28 11.83 -9.54 -1.89
C PHE A 28 10.45 -9.52 -1.25
N GLU A 29 10.36 -9.74 0.07
CA GLU A 29 9.09 -9.68 0.79
C GLU A 29 8.50 -8.25 0.72
N GLU A 30 9.33 -7.24 0.99
CA GLU A 30 8.90 -5.85 0.92
C GLU A 30 8.63 -5.38 -0.51
N ALA A 31 9.39 -5.84 -1.50
CA ALA A 31 9.10 -5.57 -2.90
C ALA A 31 7.73 -6.11 -3.31
N LEU A 32 7.40 -7.35 -2.90
CA LEU A 32 6.10 -7.96 -3.19
C LEU A 32 4.95 -7.24 -2.47
N LYS A 33 5.11 -6.92 -1.19
CA LYS A 33 4.12 -6.13 -0.42
C LYS A 33 3.87 -4.78 -1.10
N THR A 34 4.93 -4.09 -1.47
CA THR A 34 4.86 -2.78 -2.14
C THR A 34 4.18 -2.89 -3.49
N TYR A 35 4.55 -3.89 -4.31
CA TYR A 35 3.91 -4.14 -5.60
C TYR A 35 2.39 -4.40 -5.44
N LEU A 36 2.01 -5.25 -4.50
CA LEU A 36 0.60 -5.53 -4.21
C LEU A 36 -0.16 -4.26 -3.79
N ARG A 37 0.43 -3.42 -2.92
CA ARG A 37 -0.18 -2.14 -2.51
C ARG A 37 -0.41 -1.22 -3.70
N VAL A 38 0.57 -1.08 -4.60
CA VAL A 38 0.45 -0.24 -5.81
C VAL A 38 -0.64 -0.78 -6.75
N GLN A 39 -0.68 -2.09 -6.99
CA GLN A 39 -1.69 -2.69 -7.88
C GLN A 39 -3.10 -2.61 -7.29
N ALA A 40 -3.23 -2.82 -5.97
CA ALA A 40 -4.50 -2.65 -5.27
C ALA A 40 -4.99 -1.20 -5.38
N ALA A 41 -4.12 -0.22 -5.14
CA ALA A 41 -4.44 1.19 -5.29
C ALA A 41 -4.89 1.53 -6.73
N ARG A 42 -4.17 1.04 -7.76
CA ARG A 42 -4.55 1.23 -9.16
C ARG A 42 -5.93 0.63 -9.45
N ARG A 43 -6.20 -0.59 -8.98
CA ARG A 43 -7.50 -1.25 -9.16
C ARG A 43 -8.62 -0.47 -8.49
N LEU A 44 -8.40 0.02 -7.27
CA LEU A 44 -9.38 0.85 -6.54
C LEU A 44 -9.63 2.18 -7.25
N ALA A 45 -8.59 2.83 -7.77
CA ALA A 45 -8.73 4.07 -8.52
C ALA A 45 -9.59 3.89 -9.78
N VAL A 46 -9.42 2.77 -10.50
CA VAL A 46 -10.26 2.42 -11.67
C VAL A 46 -11.72 2.18 -11.28
N MET A 47 -11.99 1.67 -10.08
CA MET A 47 -13.35 1.48 -9.54
C MET A 47 -13.91 2.75 -8.88
N GLY A 48 -13.18 3.88 -8.91
CA GLY A 48 -13.67 5.14 -8.36
C GLY A 48 -14.97 5.58 -9.05
N GLY A 49 -16.00 5.90 -8.27
CA GLY A 49 -17.29 6.38 -8.79
C GLY A 49 -18.20 5.30 -9.39
N THR A 50 -17.83 4.02 -9.32
CA THR A 50 -18.67 2.91 -9.82
C THR A 50 -19.73 2.43 -8.81
N ALA A 51 -19.91 3.15 -7.69
CA ALA A 51 -20.89 2.85 -6.65
C ALA A 51 -21.88 4.03 -6.49
N PRO A 52 -22.82 4.22 -7.43
CA PRO A 52 -23.75 5.37 -7.45
C PRO A 52 -24.73 5.39 -6.26
N ASP A 53 -25.08 4.20 -5.73
CA ASP A 53 -26.00 4.05 -4.61
C ASP A 53 -25.27 3.95 -3.25
N MET A 54 -23.98 4.31 -3.20
CA MET A 54 -23.20 4.25 -1.95
C MET A 54 -23.80 5.24 -0.93
N PRO A 55 -24.19 4.77 0.27
CA PRO A 55 -24.76 5.66 1.29
C PRO A 55 -23.74 6.72 1.72
N ASP A 56 -24.20 7.95 1.92
CA ASP A 56 -23.34 9.05 2.35
C ASP A 56 -22.72 8.75 3.72
N ILE A 57 -21.44 9.08 3.87
CA ILE A 57 -20.69 8.80 5.10
C ILE A 57 -21.02 9.90 6.10
N SER A 58 -21.51 9.53 7.29
CA SER A 58 -21.83 10.49 8.36
C SER A 58 -20.66 11.42 8.63
N ARG A 59 -20.81 12.69 8.27
CA ARG A 59 -19.81 13.72 8.58
C ARG A 59 -19.76 13.89 10.09
N CYS A 60 -18.65 13.50 10.71
CA CYS A 60 -18.39 13.76 12.12
C CYS A 60 -18.20 15.28 12.30
N ARG A 61 -19.32 16.00 12.42
CA ARG A 61 -19.34 17.37 12.96
C ARG A 61 -19.35 17.16 14.46
N ASP A 62 -18.31 17.63 15.14
CA ASP A 62 -18.13 17.48 16.57
C ASP A 62 -19.45 17.58 17.33
N ALA A 63 -19.76 16.53 18.08
CA ALA A 63 -20.88 16.48 19.00
C ALA A 63 -20.69 17.42 20.21
N SER A 64 -19.97 18.53 20.06
CA SER A 64 -19.64 19.49 21.12
C SER A 64 -20.32 20.85 20.95
N ARG A 65 -21.39 20.96 20.14
CA ARG A 65 -22.32 22.10 20.17
C ARG A 65 -23.64 21.79 20.87
N LYS A 66 -23.60 20.94 21.90
CA LYS A 66 -24.66 20.81 22.91
C LYS A 66 -24.10 21.16 24.30
N ASP A 67 -23.55 22.37 24.42
CA ASP A 67 -23.58 23.09 25.68
C ASP A 67 -23.27 24.58 25.43
N LYS A 68 -24.32 25.39 25.29
CA LYS A 68 -24.27 26.85 25.47
C LYS A 68 -25.68 27.27 25.89
N PRO A 69 -25.81 28.13 26.92
CA PRO A 69 -26.86 28.06 27.94
C PRO A 69 -28.24 28.46 27.45
#